data_AF-A0A8C0L9S9-F1
#
_entry.id   AF-A0A8C0L9S9-F1
#
_cell.length_a   1.000
_cell.length_b   1.000
_cell.length_c   1.000
_cell.angle_alpha   90.00
_cell.angle_beta   90.00
_cell.angle_gamma   90.00
#
_symmetry.space_group_name_H-M   'P 1'
#
loop_
_entity.id
_entity.type
_entity.pdbx_description
1 polymer ?
#
loop_
_entity_poly.entity_id
_entity_poly.type
_entity_poly.pdbx_seq_one_letter_code
_entity_poly.pdbx_strand_id
1 'polypeptide(L)'
;MASPIPVKEKKLMEVKLGELPGSILMQDFTSKGITGAFQRGYYGYYNKYINVKKGGVAGISMVLAAYVLFNYCCSYKELKHQQLRKYH
;
A
#
# COMPACT_ATOMS: atom_id res chain seq x y z
N MET A 1 -35.03 -16.83 -12.51
CA MET A 1 -33.69 -17.46 -12.41
C MET A 1 -32.68 -16.32 -12.41
N ALA A 2 -32.03 -16.04 -11.28
CA ALA A 2 -31.05 -14.96 -11.20
C ALA A 2 -29.78 -15.38 -11.94
N SER A 3 -29.33 -14.59 -12.92
CA SER A 3 -28.07 -14.81 -13.61
C SER A 3 -26.91 -14.76 -12.60
N PRO A 4 -25.93 -15.67 -12.67
CA PRO A 4 -24.77 -15.61 -11.79
C PRO A 4 -24.02 -14.30 -12.07
N ILE A 5 -23.93 -13.44 -11.05
CA ILE A 5 -23.17 -12.18 -11.13
C ILE A 5 -21.73 -12.54 -11.50
N PRO A 6 -21.15 -11.96 -12.57
CA PRO A 6 -19.78 -12.23 -12.95
C PRO A 6 -18.85 -11.92 -11.78
N VAL A 7 -17.91 -12.84 -11.49
CA VAL A 7 -16.97 -12.76 -10.36
C VAL A 7 -16.20 -11.43 -10.34
N LYS A 8 -16.04 -10.80 -11.50
CA LYS A 8 -15.39 -9.50 -11.71
C LYS A 8 -16.04 -8.33 -10.95
N GLU A 9 -17.34 -8.38 -10.71
CA GLU A 9 -18.10 -7.28 -10.08
C GLU A 9 -18.33 -7.48 -8.57
N LYS A 10 -17.92 -8.64 -8.04
CA LYS A 10 -18.06 -8.94 -6.61
C LYS A 10 -17.01 -8.18 -5.82
N LYS A 11 -17.44 -7.59 -4.70
CA LYS A 11 -16.54 -6.92 -3.76
C LYS A 11 -15.53 -7.95 -3.23
N LEU A 12 -14.26 -7.58 -3.08
CA LEU A 12 -13.19 -8.48 -2.59
C LEU A 12 -13.55 -9.21 -1.28
N MET A 13 -14.40 -8.61 -0.44
CA MET A 13 -14.86 -9.19 0.83
C MET A 13 -15.92 -10.30 0.67
N GLU A 14 -16.57 -10.42 -0.48
CA GLU A 14 -17.64 -11.40 -0.75
C GLU A 14 -17.14 -12.63 -1.53
N VAL A 15 -15.85 -12.65 -1.90
CA VAL A 15 -15.25 -13.76 -2.65
C VAL A 15 -14.83 -14.86 -1.67
N LYS A 16 -15.32 -16.09 -1.88
CA LYS A 16 -14.88 -17.26 -1.11
C LYS A 16 -13.40 -17.55 -1.38
N LEU A 17 -12.65 -18.05 -0.39
CA LEU A 17 -11.21 -18.32 -0.50
C LEU A 17 -10.80 -19.19 -1.72
N GLY A 18 -11.67 -20.09 -2.18
CA GLY A 18 -11.41 -20.91 -3.37
C GLY A 18 -11.59 -20.17 -4.72
N GLU A 19 -12.33 -19.06 -4.74
CA GLU A 19 -12.58 -18.24 -5.94
C GLU A 19 -11.67 -16.98 -5.99
N LEU A 20 -10.98 -16.70 -4.89
CA LEU A 20 -10.02 -15.61 -4.71
C LEU A 20 -8.90 -15.57 -5.79
N PRO A 21 -8.22 -16.68 -6.12
CA PRO A 21 -7.17 -16.65 -7.16
C PRO A 21 -7.73 -16.31 -8.55
N GLY A 22 -8.96 -16.75 -8.88
CA GLY A 22 -9.62 -16.39 -10.14
C GLY A 22 -10.09 -14.94 -10.18
N SER A 23 -10.53 -14.39 -9.03
CA SER A 23 -10.91 -12.98 -8.89
C SER A 23 -9.71 -12.04 -9.02
N ILE A 24 -8.56 -12.40 -8.43
CA ILE A 24 -7.31 -11.64 -8.57
C ILE A 24 -6.84 -11.66 -10.03
N LEU A 25 -6.92 -12.81 -10.71
CA LEU A 25 -6.53 -12.92 -12.12
C LEU A 25 -7.43 -12.10 -13.06
N MET A 26 -8.72 -11.98 -12.72
CA MET A 26 -9.70 -11.15 -13.43
C MET A 26 -9.68 -9.68 -13.02
N GLN A 27 -8.94 -9.31 -11.98
CA GLN A 27 -8.86 -7.93 -11.54
C GLN A 27 -8.13 -7.14 -12.61
N ASP A 28 -8.77 -6.07 -13.10
CA ASP A 28 -8.13 -5.18 -14.06
C ASP A 28 -6.99 -4.43 -13.35
N PHE A 29 -5.77 -4.98 -13.41
CA PHE A 29 -4.53 -4.26 -13.10
C PHE A 29 -4.22 -3.19 -14.15
N THR A 30 -5.25 -2.58 -14.72
CA THR A 30 -5.12 -1.47 -15.64
C THR A 30 -4.33 -0.38 -14.93
N SER A 31 -3.17 -0.05 -15.48
CA SER A 31 -2.24 0.94 -14.93
C SER A 31 -2.95 2.25 -14.55
N LYS A 32 -3.98 2.65 -15.31
CA LYS A 32 -4.83 3.82 -15.00
C LYS A 32 -5.66 3.68 -13.71
N GLY A 33 -6.22 2.50 -13.43
CA GLY A 33 -7.03 2.26 -12.23
C GLY A 33 -6.20 2.28 -10.95
N ILE A 34 -5.03 1.66 -11.00
CA ILE A 34 -4.04 1.69 -9.92
C ILE A 34 -3.55 3.13 -9.70
N THR A 35 -3.16 3.82 -10.78
CA THR A 35 -2.71 5.22 -10.73
C THR A 35 -3.78 6.13 -10.13
N GLY A 36 -5.05 5.98 -10.50
CA GLY A 36 -6.17 6.76 -9.95
C GLY A 36 -6.38 6.53 -8.44
N ALA A 37 -6.23 5.29 -7.97
CA ALA A 37 -6.31 4.97 -6.55
C ALA A 37 -5.16 5.64 -5.75
N PHE A 38 -3.93 5.56 -6.27
CA PHE A 38 -2.78 6.25 -5.68
C PHE A 38 -2.94 7.76 -5.69
N GLN A 39 -3.43 8.34 -6.79
CA GLN A 39 -3.63 9.78 -6.92
C GLN A 39 -4.66 10.30 -5.91
N ARG A 40 -5.74 9.53 -5.66
CA ARG A 40 -6.75 9.88 -4.65
C ARG A 40 -6.18 9.83 -3.23
N GLY A 41 -5.38 8.81 -2.91
CA GLY A 41 -4.70 8.70 -1.62
C GLY A 41 -3.67 9.82 -1.41
N TYR A 42 -2.86 10.09 -2.43
CA TYR A 42 -1.86 11.15 -2.43
C TYR A 42 -2.48 12.53 -2.22
N TYR A 43 -3.58 12.84 -2.92
CA TYR A 43 -4.29 14.10 -2.76
C TYR A 43 -4.85 14.27 -1.34
N GLY A 44 -5.42 13.20 -0.77
CA GLY A 44 -5.89 13.19 0.63
C GLY A 44 -4.77 13.43 1.64
N TYR A 45 -3.61 12.79 1.45
CA TYR A 45 -2.45 12.98 2.31
C TYR A 45 -1.88 14.41 2.21
N TYR A 46 -1.70 14.89 0.98
CA TYR A 46 -1.15 16.22 0.71
C TYR A 46 -2.04 17.31 1.31
N ASN A 47 -3.35 17.23 1.12
CA ASN A 47 -4.28 18.20 1.68
C ASN A 47 -4.32 18.17 3.22
N LYS A 48 -4.14 17.00 3.85
CA LYS A 48 -4.23 16.83 5.30
C LYS A 48 -2.96 17.24 6.04
N TYR A 49 -1.79 16.93 5.49
CA TYR A 49 -0.52 17.04 6.23
C TYR A 49 0.50 18.00 5.61
N ILE A 50 0.34 18.39 4.34
CA ILE A 50 1.23 19.36 3.68
C ILE A 50 0.51 20.72 3.52
N ASN A 51 -0.76 20.72 3.09
CA ASN A 51 -1.55 21.94 2.92
C ASN A 51 -2.23 22.41 4.22
N VAL A 52 -1.46 22.53 5.29
CA VAL A 52 -1.96 23.11 6.55
C VAL A 52 -1.76 24.63 6.55
N LYS A 53 -2.80 25.41 6.90
CA LYS A 53 -2.80 26.89 6.87
C LYS A 53 -1.66 27.55 7.65
N LYS A 54 -1.10 26.86 8.64
CA LYS A 54 0.14 27.19 9.35
C LYS A 54 1.11 26.06 9.01
N GLY A 55 2.02 26.29 8.07
CA GLY A 55 2.94 25.27 7.53
C GLY A 55 3.58 24.43 8.65
N GLY A 56 3.18 23.17 8.75
CA GLY A 56 3.61 22.25 9.78
C GLY A 56 4.59 21.23 9.22
N VAL A 57 5.73 21.05 9.89
CA VAL A 57 6.78 20.09 9.49
C VAL A 57 6.32 18.63 9.63
N ALA A 58 5.20 18.38 10.30
CA ALA A 58 4.67 17.05 10.63
C ALA A 58 4.51 16.11 9.41
N GLY A 59 4.01 16.63 8.28
CA GLY A 59 3.91 15.84 7.05
C GLY A 59 5.28 15.42 6.53
N ILE A 60 6.22 16.36 6.47
CA ILE A 60 7.58 16.13 5.98
C ILE A 60 8.33 15.16 6.90
N SER A 61 8.20 15.31 8.23
CA SER A 61 8.83 14.40 9.19
C SER A 61 8.30 12.98 9.11
N MET A 62 7.01 12.78 8.81
CA MET A 62 6.43 11.45 8.58
C MET A 62 7.05 10.76 7.36
N VAL A 63 7.21 11.49 6.25
CA VAL A 63 7.85 10.97 5.03
C VAL A 63 9.30 10.60 5.32
N LEU A 64 10.02 11.45 6.06
CA LEU A 64 11.41 11.20 6.45
C LEU A 64 11.55 9.95 7.33
N ALA A 65 10.67 9.79 8.33
CA ALA A 65 10.66 8.64 9.20
C ALA A 65 10.37 7.33 8.45
N ALA A 66 9.40 7.36 7.52
CA ALA A 66 9.10 6.22 6.65
C ALA A 66 10.31 5.86 5.76
N TYR A 67 11.01 6.87 5.23
CA TYR A 67 12.23 6.65 4.46
C TYR A 67 13.33 5.99 5.29
N VAL A 68 13.58 6.46 6.51
CA VAL A 68 14.56 5.83 7.42
C VAL A 68 14.20 4.38 7.74
N LEU A 69 12.93 4.10 8.05
CA LEU A 69 12.43 2.74 8.29
C LEU A 69 12.58 1.84 7.07
N PHE A 70 12.28 2.33 5.87
CA PHE A 70 12.42 1.57 4.64
C PHE A 70 13.88 1.22 4.35
N ASN A 71 14.77 2.21 4.45
CA ASN A 71 16.22 1.99 4.31
C ASN A 71 16.72 1.01 5.37
N TYR A 72 16.27 1.16 6.62
CA TYR A 72 16.60 0.21 7.68
C TYR A 72 16.17 -1.21 7.31
N CYS A 73 14.93 -1.44 6.89
CA CYS A 73 14.46 -2.75 6.45
C CYS A 73 15.25 -3.34 5.27
N CYS A 74 15.62 -2.51 4.29
CA CYS A 74 16.43 -2.91 3.15
C CYS A 74 17.86 -3.29 3.58
N SER A 75 18.54 -2.41 4.31
CA SER A 75 19.89 -2.65 4.83
C SER A 75 19.92 -3.72 5.91
N TYR A 76 18.81 -4.00 6.60
CA TYR A 76 18.73 -5.05 7.61
C TYR A 76 18.94 -6.45 7.01
N LYS A 77 18.57 -6.66 5.73
CA LYS A 77 18.87 -7.93 5.04
C LYS A 77 20.38 -8.14 4.86
N GLU A 78 21.12 -7.07 4.56
CA GLU A 78 22.58 -7.10 4.43
C GLU A 78 23.26 -7.20 5.80
N LEU A 79 22.80 -6.43 6.79
CA LEU A 79 23.34 -6.45 8.15
C LEU A 79 23.12 -7.78 8.88
N LYS A 80 22.01 -8.48 8.60
CA LYS A 80 21.73 -9.82 9.16
C LYS A 80 22.75 -10.88 8.75
N HIS A 81 23.36 -10.75 7.58
CA HIS A 81 24.37 -11.73 7.12
C HIS A 81 25.71 -11.59 7.87
N GLN A 82 25.97 -10.44 8.49
CA GLN A 82 27.21 -10.17 9.23
C GLN A 82 27.09 -10.39 10.75
N GLN A 83 25.89 -10.37 11.32
CA GLN A 83 25.71 -10.53 12.77
C GLN A 83 25.61 -12.01 13.21
N LEU A 84 26.77 -12.60 13.53
CA LEU A 84 26.88 -13.93 14.15
C LEU A 84 26.70 -13.95 15.68
N ARG A 85 26.58 -12.79 16.35
CA ARG A 85 26.35 -12.72 17.80
C ARG A 85 25.30 -11.65 18.14
N LYS A 86 24.39 -12.01 19.05
CA LYS A 86 23.37 -11.10 19.60
C LYS A 86 24.05 -10.11 20.54
N TYR A 87 23.82 -8.82 20.35
CA TYR A 87 24.16 -7.81 21.34
C TYR A 87 23.16 -7.89 22.50
N HIS A 88 23.70 -7.82 23.72
CA HIS A 88 22.98 -7.92 24.98
C HIS A 88 22.57 -6.53 25.46
#